data_AF-C9RC90-F1
#
_entry.id   AF-C9RC90-F1
#
_cell.length_a   1.000
_cell.length_b   1.000
_cell.length_c   1.000
_cell.angle_alpha   90.00
_cell.angle_beta   90.00
_cell.angle_gamma   90.00
#
_symmetry.space_group_name_H-M   'P 1'
#
loop_
_entity.id
_entity.type
_entity.pdbx_description
1 polymer ?
#
loop_
_entity_poly.entity_id
_entity_poly.type
_entity_poly.pdbx_seq_one_letter_code
_entity_poly.pdbx_strand_id
1 'polypeptide(L)'
;MELTKLISKHTTRKLVMRSVEDASAAAEIFIAETYARLYFNQILPARDFPGLMSSHQFLAWVNDHRQSGRPGLLQLYVKNFPQHFSPSGRWYAIYLPVALSFAREKLSDKDYVRSAGTRALAKKSFENEEWVRAAAGVFGVKMLEFLAERGALRTEAARAIVEANRQMRQIVREFAAVVNRARRGDVPEYLLARIEEMVRRSVPVQVFTEVLRKIDAQAGWEYRRYQEIKPDIVELLREVARQSSLQLPEQLELLPSGGEREALPGTFWA
;
A
#
# COMPACT_ATOMS: atom_id res chain seq x y z
N MET A 1 -30.33 -16.50 31.19
CA MET A 1 -30.35 -16.51 29.70
C MET A 1 -29.41 -15.48 29.06
N GLU A 2 -28.42 -14.94 29.79
CA GLU A 2 -27.52 -13.87 29.27
C GLU A 2 -26.07 -14.33 29.02
N LEU A 3 -25.54 -15.25 29.82
CA LEU A 3 -24.17 -15.77 29.69
C LEU A 3 -23.91 -16.48 28.35
N THR A 4 -24.87 -17.26 27.85
CA THR A 4 -24.75 -17.97 26.57
C THR A 4 -24.78 -17.02 25.37
N LYS A 5 -25.52 -15.91 25.44
CA LYS A 5 -25.50 -14.84 24.43
C LYS A 5 -24.20 -14.03 24.48
N LEU A 6 -23.64 -13.79 25.67
CA LEU A 6 -22.36 -13.10 25.83
C LEU A 6 -21.18 -13.97 25.34
N ILE A 7 -21.18 -15.25 25.69
CA ILE A 7 -20.19 -16.24 25.24
C ILE A 7 -20.31 -16.41 23.72
N SER A 8 -21.51 -16.47 23.14
CA SER A 8 -21.66 -16.55 21.68
C SER A 8 -21.16 -15.28 21.01
N LYS A 9 -21.53 -14.08 21.49
CA LYS A 9 -21.05 -12.81 20.94
C LYS A 9 -19.53 -12.64 21.03
N HIS A 10 -18.92 -13.05 22.14
CA HIS A 10 -17.46 -13.02 22.32
C HIS A 10 -16.75 -14.03 21.41
N THR A 11 -17.33 -15.23 21.25
CA THR A 11 -16.78 -16.28 20.38
C THR A 11 -16.90 -15.88 18.90
N THR A 12 -18.04 -15.32 18.49
CA THR A 12 -18.25 -14.77 17.15
C THR A 12 -17.29 -13.61 16.89
N ARG A 13 -17.10 -12.69 17.84
CA ARG A 13 -16.13 -11.59 17.70
C ARG A 13 -14.70 -12.10 17.54
N LYS A 14 -14.30 -13.11 18.32
CA LYS A 14 -12.99 -13.75 18.17
C LYS A 14 -12.82 -14.43 16.81
N LEU A 15 -13.84 -15.13 16.32
CA LEU A 15 -13.83 -15.78 15.01
C LEU A 15 -13.73 -14.77 13.86
N VAL A 16 -14.51 -13.69 13.92
CA VAL A 16 -14.47 -12.61 12.91
C VAL A 16 -13.10 -11.93 12.92
N MET A 17 -12.57 -11.59 14.09
CA MET A 17 -11.24 -10.98 14.18
C MET A 17 -10.14 -11.91 13.67
N ARG A 18 -10.22 -13.21 13.95
CA ARG A 18 -9.29 -14.19 13.39
C ARG A 18 -9.37 -14.26 11.87
N SER A 19 -10.58 -14.25 11.31
CA SER A 19 -10.78 -14.21 9.86
C SER A 19 -10.21 -12.94 9.22
N VAL A 20 -10.40 -11.77 9.87
CA VAL A 20 -9.83 -10.49 9.43
C VAL A 20 -8.30 -10.50 9.49
N GLU A 21 -7.70 -11.06 10.54
CA GLU A 21 -6.25 -11.23 10.65
C GLU A 21 -5.72 -12.17 9.56
N ASP A 22 -6.36 -13.31 9.33
CA ASP A 22 -5.97 -14.28 8.30
C ASP A 22 -6.07 -13.67 6.89
N ALA A 23 -7.17 -12.96 6.59
CA ALA A 23 -7.35 -12.26 5.33
C ALA A 23 -6.33 -11.12 5.16
N SER A 24 -5.99 -10.41 6.24
CA SER A 24 -4.97 -9.35 6.21
C SER A 24 -3.57 -9.93 5.96
N ALA A 25 -3.24 -11.07 6.57
CA ALA A 25 -1.99 -11.78 6.32
C ALA A 25 -1.89 -12.24 4.86
N ALA A 26 -2.95 -12.84 4.32
CA ALA A 26 -3.02 -13.24 2.92
C ALA A 26 -2.89 -12.04 1.96
N ALA A 27 -3.54 -10.91 2.29
CA ALA A 27 -3.43 -9.68 1.50
C ALA A 27 -2.02 -9.05 1.56
N GLU A 28 -1.32 -9.10 2.70
CA GLU A 28 0.09 -8.67 2.78
C GLU A 28 0.97 -9.48 1.83
N ILE A 29 0.85 -10.81 1.84
CA ILE A 29 1.58 -11.70 0.94
C ILE A 29 1.20 -11.40 -0.51
N PHE A 30 -0.10 -11.27 -0.81
CA PHE A 30 -0.59 -10.94 -2.14
C PHE A 30 0.04 -9.65 -2.68
N ILE A 31 0.00 -8.57 -1.89
CA ILE A 31 0.53 -7.27 -2.31
C ILE A 31 2.05 -7.37 -2.51
N ALA A 32 2.76 -8.06 -1.61
CA ALA A 32 4.18 -8.27 -1.72
C ALA A 32 4.51 -9.07 -2.99
N GLU A 33 3.94 -10.25 -3.22
CA GLU A 33 4.23 -11.07 -4.39
C GLU A 33 3.82 -10.37 -5.72
N THR A 34 2.61 -9.82 -5.74
CA THR A 34 2.00 -9.29 -6.96
C THR A 34 2.61 -7.97 -7.38
N TYR A 35 2.95 -7.10 -6.44
CA TYR A 35 3.36 -5.73 -6.73
C TYR A 35 4.79 -5.39 -6.27
N ALA A 36 5.52 -6.29 -5.62
CA ALA A 36 6.94 -6.08 -5.40
C ALA A 36 7.67 -6.12 -6.75
N ARG A 37 7.87 -4.91 -7.28
CA ARG A 37 8.60 -4.63 -8.51
C ARG A 37 9.76 -3.72 -8.20
N LEU A 38 10.81 -3.80 -9.02
CA LEU A 38 11.98 -2.93 -8.88
C LEU A 38 11.59 -1.47 -9.06
N TYR A 39 10.76 -1.18 -10.06
CA TYR A 39 10.35 0.18 -10.36
C TYR A 39 8.84 0.31 -10.20
N PHE A 40 8.39 1.38 -9.53
CA PHE A 40 6.95 1.63 -9.33
C PHE A 40 6.20 1.90 -10.64
N ASN A 41 6.90 2.32 -11.70
CA ASN A 41 6.32 2.44 -13.05
C ASN A 41 6.02 1.07 -13.70
N GLN A 42 6.51 -0.04 -13.15
CA GLN A 42 6.09 -1.39 -13.56
C GLN A 42 4.75 -1.79 -12.94
N ILE A 43 4.32 -1.08 -11.88
CA ILE A 43 3.01 -1.26 -11.25
C ILE A 43 1.99 -0.30 -11.87
N LEU A 44 2.38 0.98 -12.04
CA LEU A 44 1.56 2.03 -12.65
C LEU A 44 2.26 2.62 -13.89
N PRO A 45 2.28 1.91 -15.02
CA PRO A 45 2.97 2.33 -16.24
C PRO A 45 2.27 3.50 -16.95
N ALA A 46 3.00 4.60 -17.17
CA ALA A 46 2.45 5.80 -17.81
C ALA A 46 1.91 5.54 -19.24
N ARG A 47 2.48 4.55 -19.95
CA ARG A 47 2.02 4.16 -21.30
C ARG A 47 0.60 3.58 -21.31
N ASP A 48 0.19 2.92 -20.24
CA ASP A 48 -1.12 2.27 -20.14
C ASP A 48 -2.18 3.29 -19.68
N PHE A 49 -1.76 4.44 -19.14
CA PHE A 49 -2.61 5.48 -18.56
C PHE A 49 -2.25 6.90 -19.06
N PRO A 50 -2.31 7.16 -20.38
CA PRO A 50 -1.96 8.46 -20.93
C PRO A 50 -2.89 9.56 -20.42
N GLY A 51 -2.31 10.69 -20.00
CA GLY A 51 -3.08 11.84 -19.50
C GLY A 51 -3.71 11.64 -18.11
N LEU A 52 -3.28 10.62 -17.36
CA LEU A 52 -3.53 10.42 -15.93
C LEU A 52 -2.24 10.64 -15.12
N MET A 53 -2.33 10.62 -13.79
CA MET A 53 -1.16 10.72 -12.91
C MET A 53 -0.21 9.54 -13.14
N SER A 54 1.06 9.82 -13.38
CA SER A 54 2.10 8.79 -13.46
C SER A 54 2.45 8.19 -12.09
N SER A 55 3.11 7.04 -12.09
CA SER A 55 3.67 6.43 -10.87
C SER A 55 4.53 7.39 -10.06
N HIS A 56 5.39 8.18 -10.70
CA HIS A 56 6.26 9.13 -10.02
C HIS A 56 5.46 10.24 -9.35
N GLN A 57 4.47 10.79 -10.04
CA GLN A 57 3.61 11.83 -9.47
C GLN A 57 2.84 11.28 -8.27
N PHE A 58 2.17 10.13 -8.40
CA PHE A 58 1.41 9.56 -7.30
C PHE A 58 2.30 9.20 -6.11
N LEU A 59 3.44 8.55 -6.38
CA LEU A 59 4.43 8.18 -5.36
C LEU A 59 5.01 9.39 -4.62
N ALA A 60 5.17 10.53 -5.30
CA ALA A 60 5.61 11.76 -4.66
C ALA A 60 4.64 12.24 -3.57
N TRP A 61 3.33 12.05 -3.77
CA TRP A 61 2.31 12.37 -2.77
C TRP A 61 2.16 11.31 -1.68
N VAL A 62 2.39 10.04 -2.02
CA VAL A 62 2.35 8.94 -1.04
C VAL A 62 3.45 9.09 0.01
N ASN A 63 4.66 9.45 -0.43
CA ASN A 63 5.81 9.67 0.45
C ASN A 63 5.81 11.06 1.09
N ASP A 64 6.53 11.19 2.20
CA ASP A 64 6.77 12.49 2.83
C ASP A 64 7.63 13.39 1.94
N HIS A 65 7.25 14.66 1.87
CA HIS A 65 7.99 15.65 1.09
C HIS A 65 9.16 16.18 1.91
N ARG A 66 10.32 15.52 1.79
CA ARG A 66 11.54 15.88 2.53
C ARG A 66 11.94 17.35 2.41
N GLN A 67 11.68 18.00 1.28
CA GLN A 67 12.04 19.40 1.04
C GLN A 67 11.10 20.41 1.72
N SER A 68 9.82 20.09 1.84
CA SER A 68 8.82 21.01 2.43
C SER A 68 8.40 20.61 3.85
N GLY A 69 8.87 19.47 4.35
CA GLY A 69 8.46 18.92 5.65
C GLY A 69 7.00 18.47 5.69
N ARG A 70 6.29 18.47 4.55
CA ARG A 70 4.87 18.10 4.51
C ARG A 70 4.73 16.57 4.61
N PRO A 71 3.88 16.06 5.52
CA PRO A 71 3.60 14.63 5.60
C PRO A 71 2.95 14.14 4.31
N GLY A 72 3.35 12.96 3.85
CA GLY A 72 2.76 12.28 2.72
C GLY A 72 1.42 11.66 3.07
N LEU A 73 0.70 11.16 2.05
CA LEU A 73 -0.59 10.50 2.22
C LEU A 73 -0.49 9.30 3.16
N LEU A 74 0.62 8.55 3.10
CA LEU A 74 0.81 7.37 3.95
C LEU A 74 0.88 7.75 5.44
N GLN A 75 1.70 8.74 5.77
CA GLN A 75 1.86 9.19 7.16
C GLN A 75 0.58 9.82 7.69
N LEU A 76 -0.11 10.62 6.86
CA LEU A 76 -1.40 11.20 7.21
C LEU A 76 -2.47 10.13 7.44
N TYR A 77 -2.52 9.09 6.60
CA TYR A 77 -3.47 8.00 6.76
C TYR A 77 -3.24 7.24 8.08
N VAL A 78 -1.99 6.87 8.38
CA VAL A 78 -1.65 6.18 9.65
C VAL A 78 -2.07 7.03 10.87
N LYS A 79 -1.83 8.34 10.80
CA LYS A 79 -2.20 9.27 11.89
C LYS A 79 -3.71 9.42 12.04
N ASN A 80 -4.44 9.49 10.93
CA ASN A 80 -5.88 9.76 10.93
C ASN A 80 -6.73 8.52 11.20
N PHE A 81 -6.19 7.31 10.95
CA PHE A 81 -6.92 6.06 11.12
C PHE A 81 -6.15 5.04 11.98
N PRO A 82 -5.81 5.36 13.25
CA PRO A 82 -5.12 4.43 14.13
C PRO A 82 -5.92 3.12 14.36
N GLN A 83 -7.25 3.17 14.27
CA GLN A 83 -8.13 2.01 14.38
C GLN A 83 -8.01 1.01 13.22
N HIS A 84 -7.36 1.37 12.12
CA HIS A 84 -7.07 0.45 11.01
C HIS A 84 -5.81 -0.40 11.26
N PHE A 85 -5.19 -0.24 12.43
CA PHE A 85 -4.00 -0.97 12.83
C PHE A 85 -4.31 -1.74 14.12
N SER A 86 -3.68 -2.90 14.26
CA SER A 86 -3.71 -3.63 15.53
C SER A 86 -2.98 -2.82 16.62
N PRO A 87 -3.16 -3.16 17.90
CA PRO A 87 -2.37 -2.56 18.98
C PRO A 87 -0.85 -2.72 18.82
N SER A 88 -0.40 -3.73 18.06
CA SER A 88 1.01 -3.94 17.69
C SER A 88 1.45 -3.18 16.43
N GLY A 89 0.60 -2.30 15.90
CA GLY A 89 0.89 -1.47 14.73
C GLY A 89 0.71 -2.18 13.38
N ARG A 90 0.11 -3.37 13.35
CA ARG A 90 -0.06 -4.16 12.11
C ARG A 90 -1.31 -3.71 11.36
N TRP A 91 -1.17 -3.39 10.09
CA TRP A 91 -2.25 -2.78 9.30
C TRP A 91 -3.30 -3.76 8.78
N TYR A 92 -4.58 -3.61 9.10
CA TYR A 92 -5.62 -4.46 8.52
C TYR A 92 -5.82 -4.13 7.03
N ALA A 93 -5.29 -4.98 6.15
CA ALA A 93 -5.26 -4.73 4.70
C ALA A 93 -6.65 -4.62 4.05
N ILE A 94 -7.70 -5.11 4.73
CA ILE A 94 -9.10 -4.87 4.35
C ILE A 94 -9.45 -3.37 4.25
N TYR A 95 -8.67 -2.49 4.89
CA TYR A 95 -8.83 -1.04 4.82
C TYR A 95 -8.03 -0.37 3.69
N LEU A 96 -7.38 -1.12 2.79
CA LEU A 96 -6.79 -0.58 1.56
C LEU A 96 -7.77 0.28 0.75
N PRO A 97 -9.04 -0.12 0.53
CA PRO A 97 -10.03 0.71 -0.16
C PRO A 97 -10.22 2.07 0.49
N VAL A 98 -10.31 2.07 1.83
CA VAL A 98 -10.47 3.29 2.63
C VAL A 98 -9.23 4.17 2.53
N ALA A 99 -8.04 3.57 2.48
CA ALA A 99 -6.79 4.31 2.26
C ALA A 99 -6.75 5.01 0.89
N LEU A 100 -7.30 4.38 -0.15
CA LEU A 100 -7.37 4.96 -1.49
C LEU A 100 -8.45 6.05 -1.59
N SER A 101 -9.61 5.89 -0.92
CA SER A 101 -10.59 6.97 -0.80
C SER A 101 -10.00 8.18 -0.07
N PHE A 102 -9.28 7.95 1.03
CA PHE A 102 -8.57 9.00 1.74
C PHE A 102 -7.54 9.71 0.84
N ALA A 103 -6.80 8.95 0.03
CA ALA A 103 -5.86 9.53 -0.93
C ALA A 103 -6.57 10.40 -1.97
N ARG A 104 -7.71 9.97 -2.49
CA ARG A 104 -8.56 10.73 -3.44
C ARG A 104 -9.03 12.04 -2.83
N GLU A 105 -9.57 11.99 -1.62
CA GLU A 105 -10.08 13.16 -0.89
C GLU A 105 -8.95 14.15 -0.62
N LYS A 106 -7.82 13.68 -0.09
CA LYS A 106 -6.67 14.54 0.18
C LYS A 106 -6.08 15.15 -1.08
N LEU A 107 -6.00 14.40 -2.17
CA LEU A 107 -5.50 14.94 -3.44
C LEU A 107 -6.46 15.93 -4.11
N SER A 108 -7.72 15.96 -3.68
CA SER A 108 -8.74 16.92 -4.12
C SER A 108 -8.85 18.14 -3.19
N ASP A 109 -8.28 18.06 -1.99
CA ASP A 109 -8.26 19.14 -1.00
C ASP A 109 -7.31 20.27 -1.43
N LYS A 110 -7.82 21.50 -1.48
CA LYS A 110 -7.06 22.71 -1.87
C LYS A 110 -6.00 23.10 -0.83
N ASP A 111 -6.22 22.76 0.43
CA ASP A 111 -5.31 23.11 1.52
C ASP A 111 -4.13 22.14 1.56
N TYR A 112 -4.35 20.89 1.10
CA TYR A 112 -3.30 19.91 0.93
C TYR A 112 -2.58 20.03 -0.43
N VAL A 113 -3.33 20.08 -1.54
CA VAL A 113 -2.80 20.22 -2.91
C VAL A 113 -3.15 21.61 -3.43
N ARG A 114 -2.18 22.55 -3.39
CA ARG A 114 -2.42 23.93 -3.83
C ARG A 114 -2.65 24.09 -5.34
N SER A 115 -2.00 23.26 -6.16
CA SER A 115 -2.10 23.33 -7.63
C SER A 115 -3.45 22.82 -8.13
N ALA A 116 -4.24 23.70 -8.76
CA ALA A 116 -5.51 23.33 -9.37
C ALA A 116 -5.35 22.27 -10.47
N GLY A 117 -4.29 22.37 -11.28
CA GLY A 117 -4.00 21.39 -12.33
C GLY A 117 -3.71 20.00 -11.76
N THR A 118 -2.99 19.93 -10.63
CA THR A 118 -2.73 18.65 -9.97
C THR A 118 -4.00 18.05 -9.38
N ARG A 119 -4.87 18.86 -8.77
CA ARG A 119 -6.18 18.40 -8.27
C ARG A 119 -7.05 17.85 -9.40
N ALA A 120 -7.13 18.54 -10.53
CA ALA A 120 -7.89 18.09 -11.69
C ALA A 120 -7.35 16.78 -12.27
N LEU A 121 -6.01 16.65 -12.37
CA LEU A 121 -5.37 15.42 -12.84
C LEU A 121 -5.61 14.26 -11.87
N ALA A 122 -5.55 14.51 -10.56
CA ALA A 122 -5.86 13.50 -9.55
C ALA A 122 -7.32 13.04 -9.68
N LYS A 123 -8.27 13.97 -9.73
CA LYS A 123 -9.69 13.65 -9.92
C LYS A 123 -9.91 12.74 -11.14
N LYS A 124 -9.40 13.13 -12.30
CA LYS A 124 -9.48 12.33 -13.53
C LYS A 124 -8.85 10.94 -13.38
N SER A 125 -7.76 10.84 -12.63
CA SER A 125 -7.09 9.56 -12.38
C SER A 125 -7.91 8.62 -11.51
N PHE A 126 -8.55 9.14 -10.46
CA PHE A 126 -9.43 8.36 -9.58
C PHE A 126 -10.78 7.98 -10.20
N GLU A 127 -11.18 8.62 -11.31
CA GLU A 127 -12.34 8.21 -12.13
C GLU A 127 -12.02 6.99 -13.01
N ASN A 128 -10.74 6.64 -13.21
CA ASN A 128 -10.34 5.49 -14.02
C ASN A 128 -10.09 4.24 -13.14
N GLU A 129 -10.94 3.23 -13.27
CA GLU A 129 -10.91 2.00 -12.46
C GLU A 129 -9.56 1.25 -12.53
N GLU A 130 -9.02 1.06 -13.72
CA GLU A 130 -7.75 0.35 -13.91
C GLU A 130 -6.57 1.10 -13.30
N TRP A 131 -6.58 2.43 -13.43
CA TRP A 131 -5.60 3.30 -12.79
C TRP A 131 -5.68 3.17 -11.27
N VAL A 132 -6.89 3.17 -10.69
CA VAL A 132 -7.11 2.99 -9.25
C VAL A 132 -6.61 1.62 -8.78
N ARG A 133 -6.86 0.53 -9.53
CA ARG A 133 -6.30 -0.80 -9.24
C ARG A 133 -4.78 -0.76 -9.17
N ALA A 134 -4.13 -0.17 -10.16
CA ALA A 134 -2.68 -0.06 -10.21
C ALA A 134 -2.13 0.86 -9.09
N ALA A 135 -2.79 1.99 -8.82
CA ALA A 135 -2.46 2.90 -7.73
C ALA A 135 -2.60 2.23 -6.36
N ALA A 136 -3.60 1.35 -6.17
CA ALA A 136 -3.75 0.55 -4.96
C ALA A 136 -2.56 -0.39 -4.74
N GLY A 137 -2.02 -0.99 -5.81
CA GLY A 137 -0.77 -1.75 -5.75
C GLY A 137 0.41 -0.90 -5.29
N VAL A 138 0.57 0.32 -5.84
CA VAL A 138 1.64 1.25 -5.42
C VAL A 138 1.50 1.64 -3.94
N PHE A 139 0.30 2.03 -3.53
CA PHE A 139 0.04 2.43 -2.14
C PHE A 139 0.25 1.26 -1.18
N GLY A 140 -0.26 0.08 -1.52
CA GLY A 140 -0.10 -1.16 -0.76
C GLY A 140 1.37 -1.50 -0.54
N VAL A 141 2.18 -1.53 -1.59
CA VAL A 141 3.63 -1.77 -1.46
C VAL A 141 4.30 -0.74 -0.57
N LYS A 142 3.93 0.54 -0.68
CA LYS A 142 4.46 1.59 0.18
C LYS A 142 4.05 1.43 1.65
N MET A 143 2.82 0.98 1.91
CA MET A 143 2.37 0.63 3.25
C MET A 143 3.18 -0.55 3.81
N LEU A 144 3.40 -1.60 3.02
CA LEU A 144 4.22 -2.74 3.45
C LEU A 144 5.68 -2.33 3.75
N GLU A 145 6.29 -1.49 2.92
CA GLU A 145 7.62 -0.94 3.18
C GLU A 145 7.66 -0.14 4.50
N PHE A 146 6.64 0.68 4.77
CA PHE A 146 6.52 1.45 6.01
C PHE A 146 6.35 0.57 7.26
N LEU A 147 5.60 -0.53 7.14
CA LEU A 147 5.41 -1.51 8.20
C LEU A 147 6.68 -2.33 8.45
N ALA A 148 7.39 -2.72 7.38
CA ALA A 148 8.65 -3.46 7.47
C ALA A 148 9.70 -2.68 8.28
N GLU A 149 9.85 -1.37 8.02
CA GLU A 149 10.74 -0.48 8.77
C GLU A 149 10.44 -0.43 10.28
N ARG A 150 9.22 -0.80 10.69
CA ARG A 150 8.73 -0.75 12.07
C ARG A 150 8.62 -2.14 12.71
N GLY A 151 9.03 -3.21 12.01
CA GLY A 151 8.80 -4.58 12.47
C GLY A 151 7.33 -4.96 12.60
N ALA A 152 6.44 -4.28 11.85
CA ALA A 152 4.99 -4.35 11.99
C ALA A 152 4.29 -5.14 10.86
N LEU A 153 5.04 -5.87 10.03
CA LEU A 153 4.47 -6.85 9.09
C LEU A 153 3.98 -8.09 9.84
N ARG A 154 2.84 -8.66 9.40
CA ARG A 154 2.29 -9.88 10.00
C ARG A 154 3.09 -11.11 9.62
N THR A 155 3.46 -11.23 8.36
CA THR A 155 4.01 -12.46 7.80
C THR A 155 5.51 -12.33 7.51
N GLU A 156 6.26 -13.37 7.82
CA GLU A 156 7.68 -13.47 7.48
C GLU A 156 7.87 -13.52 5.96
N ALA A 157 6.94 -14.15 5.25
CA ALA A 157 6.92 -14.21 3.78
C ALA A 157 6.86 -12.81 3.16
N ALA A 158 5.88 -11.97 3.56
CA ALA A 158 5.80 -10.61 3.04
C ALA A 158 7.03 -9.78 3.45
N ARG A 159 7.56 -9.97 4.66
CA ARG A 159 8.78 -9.29 5.12
C ARG A 159 9.97 -9.61 4.22
N ALA A 160 10.24 -10.89 3.98
CA ALA A 160 11.34 -11.33 3.13
C ALA A 160 11.23 -10.75 1.71
N ILE A 161 10.02 -10.75 1.12
CA ILE A 161 9.79 -10.16 -0.21
C ILE A 161 10.06 -8.66 -0.19
N VAL A 162 9.48 -7.93 0.77
CA VAL A 162 9.60 -6.46 0.86
C VAL A 162 11.05 -6.04 1.10
N GLU A 163 11.77 -6.73 1.98
CA GLU A 163 13.18 -6.46 2.27
C GLU A 163 14.08 -6.75 1.08
N ALA A 164 13.93 -7.92 0.44
CA ALA A 164 14.68 -8.25 -0.78
C ALA A 164 14.44 -7.19 -1.87
N ASN A 165 13.18 -6.77 -2.04
CA ASN A 165 12.82 -5.80 -3.05
C ASN A 165 13.38 -4.40 -2.71
N ARG A 166 13.37 -3.99 -1.45
CA ARG A 166 13.98 -2.73 -0.98
C ARG A 166 15.50 -2.73 -1.20
N GLN A 167 16.19 -3.81 -0.82
CA GLN A 167 17.64 -3.96 -1.04
C GLN A 167 17.96 -3.88 -2.53
N MET A 168 17.19 -4.56 -3.37
CA MET A 168 17.42 -4.52 -4.82
C MET A 168 17.19 -3.11 -5.40
N ARG A 169 16.15 -2.40 -4.97
CA ARG A 169 15.94 -0.99 -5.36
C ARG A 169 17.07 -0.08 -4.92
N GLN A 170 17.71 -0.36 -3.79
CA GLN A 170 18.84 0.40 -3.30
C GLN A 170 20.08 0.14 -4.17
N ILE A 171 20.37 -1.14 -4.45
CA ILE A 171 21.45 -1.57 -5.35
C ILE A 171 21.29 -0.89 -6.73
N VAL A 172 20.09 -0.94 -7.31
CA VAL A 172 19.79 -0.27 -8.58
C VAL A 172 20.07 1.24 -8.53
N ARG A 173 19.68 1.91 -7.45
CA ARG A 173 19.93 3.36 -7.28
C ARG A 173 21.42 3.67 -7.20
N GLU A 174 22.18 2.87 -6.46
CA GLU A 174 23.63 3.03 -6.33
C GLU A 174 24.33 2.84 -7.67
N PHE A 175 23.95 1.81 -8.41
CA PHE A 175 24.46 1.58 -9.77
C PHE A 175 24.09 2.71 -10.74
N ALA A 176 22.82 3.17 -10.72
CA ALA A 176 22.41 4.31 -11.55
C ALA A 176 23.20 5.57 -11.21
N ALA A 177 23.55 5.81 -9.94
CA ALA A 177 24.40 6.91 -9.53
C ALA A 177 25.85 6.76 -10.02
N VAL A 178 26.39 5.54 -10.06
CA VAL A 178 27.71 5.26 -10.66
C VAL A 178 27.69 5.53 -12.15
N VAL A 179 26.70 5.00 -12.89
CA VAL A 179 26.55 5.23 -14.34
C VAL A 179 26.40 6.72 -14.64
N ASN A 180 25.57 7.44 -13.88
CA ASN A 180 25.38 8.88 -14.09
C ASN A 180 26.65 9.69 -13.79
N ARG A 181 27.48 9.28 -12.83
CA ARG A 181 28.79 9.88 -12.59
C ARG A 181 29.77 9.57 -13.73
N ALA A 182 29.77 8.33 -14.22
CA ALA A 182 30.59 7.93 -15.35
C ALA A 182 30.21 8.66 -16.64
N ARG A 183 28.91 8.86 -16.92
CA ARG A 183 28.42 9.66 -18.05
C ARG A 183 28.82 11.14 -17.99
N ARG A 184 29.08 11.67 -16.79
CA ARG A 184 29.59 13.04 -16.59
C ARG A 184 31.11 13.12 -16.62
N GLY A 185 31.79 11.99 -16.43
CA GLY A 185 33.21 11.85 -16.72
C GLY A 185 33.39 11.56 -18.21
N ASP A 186 34.60 11.77 -18.71
CA ASP A 186 34.96 11.53 -20.12
C ASP A 186 35.12 10.01 -20.38
N VAL A 187 34.13 9.22 -19.95
CA VAL A 187 34.15 7.76 -20.01
C VAL A 187 33.67 7.31 -21.39
N PRO A 188 34.44 6.48 -22.11
CA PRO A 188 34.05 5.96 -23.40
C PRO A 188 32.69 5.25 -23.39
N GLU A 189 31.88 5.53 -24.41
CA GLU A 189 30.49 5.07 -24.50
C GLU A 189 30.33 3.54 -24.50
N TYR A 190 31.32 2.80 -25.00
CA TYR A 190 31.32 1.33 -24.95
C TYR A 190 31.49 0.76 -23.53
N LEU A 191 32.19 1.46 -22.63
CA LEU A 191 32.31 1.07 -21.22
C LEU A 191 31.02 1.38 -20.47
N LEU A 192 30.38 2.51 -20.78
CA LEU A 192 29.05 2.85 -20.26
C LEU A 192 28.00 1.81 -20.66
N ALA A 193 27.96 1.43 -21.94
CA ALA A 193 27.07 0.38 -22.43
C ALA A 193 27.31 -0.97 -21.73
N ARG A 194 28.57 -1.32 -21.44
CA ARG A 194 28.91 -2.56 -20.74
C ARG A 194 28.50 -2.56 -19.26
N ILE A 195 28.63 -1.41 -18.58
CA ILE A 195 28.14 -1.24 -17.20
C ILE A 195 26.61 -1.32 -17.18
N GLU A 196 25.92 -0.69 -18.14
CA GLU A 196 24.46 -0.75 -18.26
C GLU A 196 23.96 -2.17 -18.55
N GLU A 197 24.63 -2.90 -19.44
CA GLU A 197 24.36 -4.31 -19.74
C GLU A 197 24.56 -5.20 -18.50
N MET A 198 25.65 -5.01 -17.75
CA MET A 198 25.89 -5.73 -16.48
C MET A 198 24.77 -5.46 -15.48
N VAL A 199 24.38 -4.21 -15.27
CA VAL A 199 23.28 -3.85 -14.35
C VAL A 199 21.97 -4.47 -14.82
N ARG A 200 21.67 -4.44 -16.13
CA ARG A 200 20.46 -5.02 -16.69
C ARG A 200 20.42 -6.55 -16.53
N ARG A 201 21.58 -7.23 -16.55
CA ARG A 201 21.72 -8.68 -16.36
C ARG A 201 21.78 -9.12 -14.90
N SER A 202 22.38 -8.33 -14.01
CA SER A 202 22.61 -8.68 -12.60
C SER A 202 21.42 -8.41 -11.68
N VAL A 203 20.45 -7.59 -12.10
CA VAL A 203 19.42 -7.05 -11.20
C VAL A 203 18.05 -7.75 -11.26
N PRO A 204 17.41 -8.08 -12.40
CA PRO A 204 15.99 -8.49 -12.35
C PRO A 204 15.75 -9.98 -12.60
N VAL A 205 14.87 -10.57 -11.81
CA VAL A 205 14.22 -11.91 -11.95
C VAL A 205 14.86 -13.04 -11.14
N GLN A 206 16.11 -13.46 -11.35
CA GLN A 206 16.62 -14.71 -10.73
C GLN A 206 16.64 -14.69 -9.18
N VAL A 207 17.12 -13.60 -8.58
CA VAL A 207 17.10 -13.43 -7.10
C VAL A 207 15.68 -13.36 -6.57
N PHE A 208 14.77 -12.72 -7.31
CA PHE A 208 13.37 -12.59 -6.92
C PHE A 208 12.64 -13.93 -6.99
N THR A 209 12.86 -14.69 -8.07
CA THR A 209 12.34 -16.03 -8.24
C THR A 209 12.93 -16.99 -7.22
N GLU A 210 14.22 -16.92 -6.87
CA GLU A 210 14.81 -17.76 -5.82
C GLU A 210 14.33 -17.41 -4.43
N VAL A 211 14.17 -16.12 -4.09
CA VAL A 211 13.59 -15.69 -2.81
C VAL A 211 12.14 -16.15 -2.72
N LEU A 212 11.33 -15.92 -3.76
CA LEU A 212 9.96 -16.42 -3.82
C LEU A 212 9.91 -17.95 -3.75
N ARG A 213 10.80 -18.68 -4.44
CA ARG A 213 10.84 -20.14 -4.42
C ARG A 213 11.34 -20.71 -3.08
N LYS A 214 12.21 -20.00 -2.37
CA LYS A 214 12.64 -20.34 -1.01
C LYS A 214 11.53 -20.04 0.01
N ILE A 215 10.79 -18.96 -0.19
CA ILE A 215 9.59 -18.65 0.59
C ILE A 215 8.52 -19.72 0.33
N ASP A 216 8.22 -20.09 -0.92
CA ASP A 216 7.30 -21.20 -1.26
C ASP A 216 7.73 -22.53 -0.61
N ALA A 217 9.04 -22.80 -0.54
CA ALA A 217 9.60 -24.01 0.05
C ALA A 217 9.66 -23.99 1.59
N GLN A 218 9.58 -22.81 2.24
CA GLN A 218 9.73 -22.65 3.70
C GLN A 218 8.50 -22.07 4.40
N ALA A 219 7.54 -21.49 3.69
CA ALA A 219 6.42 -20.77 4.26
C ALA A 219 5.30 -21.74 4.66
N GLY A 220 5.38 -22.20 5.91
CA GLY A 220 4.52 -23.22 6.52
C GLY A 220 3.01 -23.14 6.23
N TRP A 221 2.22 -22.54 7.11
CA TRP A 221 0.74 -22.55 7.01
C TRP A 221 0.17 -21.27 6.39
N GLU A 222 0.85 -20.13 6.56
CA GLU A 222 0.44 -18.81 6.08
C GLU A 222 0.37 -18.75 4.55
N TYR A 223 1.34 -19.33 3.85
CA TYR A 223 1.38 -19.34 2.39
C TYR A 223 0.35 -20.28 1.77
N ARG A 224 0.07 -21.42 2.40
CA ARG A 224 -1.04 -22.30 2.01
C ARG A 224 -2.38 -21.58 2.13
N ARG A 225 -2.58 -20.85 3.23
CA ARG A 225 -3.80 -20.05 3.43
C ARG A 225 -3.92 -18.91 2.43
N TYR A 226 -2.81 -18.28 2.06
CA TYR A 226 -2.77 -17.30 0.98
C TYR A 226 -3.20 -17.88 -0.36
N GLN A 227 -2.68 -19.05 -0.76
CA GLN A 227 -3.04 -19.68 -2.04
C GLN A 227 -4.54 -20.00 -2.12
N GLU A 228 -5.18 -20.37 -1.01
CA GLU A 228 -6.62 -20.59 -0.92
C GLU A 228 -7.44 -19.30 -1.14
N ILE A 229 -7.01 -18.17 -0.57
CA ILE A 229 -7.77 -16.91 -0.53
C ILE A 229 -7.41 -15.97 -1.70
N LYS A 230 -6.32 -16.25 -2.43
CA LYS A 230 -5.83 -15.42 -3.56
C LYS A 230 -6.91 -15.06 -4.59
N PRO A 231 -7.79 -15.97 -5.05
CA PRO A 231 -8.86 -15.61 -5.99
C PRO A 231 -9.84 -14.57 -5.43
N ASP A 232 -10.20 -14.70 -4.14
CA ASP A 232 -11.15 -13.81 -3.47
C ASP A 232 -10.57 -12.40 -3.28
N ILE A 233 -9.27 -12.29 -2.97
CA ILE A 233 -8.56 -11.01 -2.87
C ILE A 233 -8.58 -10.28 -4.22
N VAL A 234 -8.37 -10.99 -5.32
CA VAL A 234 -8.39 -10.41 -6.68
C VAL A 234 -9.78 -9.84 -6.98
N GLU A 235 -10.85 -10.59 -6.73
CA GLU A 235 -12.21 -10.09 -6.93
C GLU A 235 -12.54 -8.89 -6.05
N LEU A 236 -12.12 -8.92 -4.78
CA LEU A 236 -12.35 -7.81 -3.85
C LEU A 236 -11.65 -6.52 -4.30
N LEU A 237 -10.43 -6.62 -4.85
CA LEU A 237 -9.75 -5.48 -5.44
C LEU A 237 -10.45 -4.95 -6.70
N ARG A 238 -11.08 -5.83 -7.51
CA ARG A 238 -11.90 -5.39 -8.65
C ARG A 238 -13.13 -4.64 -8.20
N GLU A 239 -13.85 -5.16 -7.21
CA GLU A 239 -15.04 -4.53 -6.63
C GLU A 239 -14.72 -3.16 -6.04
N VAL A 240 -13.65 -3.07 -5.27
CA VAL A 240 -13.19 -1.81 -4.65
C VAL A 240 -12.86 -0.76 -5.70
N ALA A 241 -12.16 -1.14 -6.76
CA ALA A 241 -11.84 -0.22 -7.84
C ALA A 241 -13.11 0.30 -8.52
N ARG A 242 -14.08 -0.59 -8.78
CA ARG A 242 -15.39 -0.25 -9.34
C ARG A 242 -16.18 0.68 -8.43
N GLN A 243 -16.19 0.45 -7.12
CA GLN A 243 -16.89 1.33 -6.17
C GLN A 243 -16.18 2.68 -6.00
N SER A 244 -14.85 2.69 -6.02
CA SER A 244 -14.05 3.90 -5.93
C SER A 244 -14.20 4.79 -7.18
N SER A 245 -14.42 4.20 -8.35
CA SER A 245 -14.74 4.91 -9.60
C SER A 245 -16.20 5.37 -9.67
N LEU A 246 -17.11 4.72 -8.92
CA LEU A 246 -18.56 5.02 -8.93
C LEU A 246 -19.04 5.98 -7.82
N GLN A 247 -18.28 6.29 -6.76
CA GLN A 247 -18.77 7.11 -5.63
C GLN A 247 -18.38 8.61 -5.66
N LEU A 248 -19.36 9.48 -5.96
CA LEU A 248 -19.87 10.56 -5.09
C LEU A 248 -21.36 10.19 -4.84
N PRO A 249 -21.95 10.25 -3.62
CA PRO A 249 -21.75 11.20 -2.53
C PRO A 249 -21.64 10.57 -1.11
N GLU A 250 -21.49 11.43 -0.11
CA GLU A 250 -21.69 11.24 1.34
C GLU A 250 -22.68 10.10 1.68
N GLN A 251 -22.20 8.98 2.24
CA GLN A 251 -22.95 8.06 3.13
C GLN A 251 -22.06 6.86 3.48
N LEU A 252 -21.12 7.08 4.39
CA LEU A 252 -20.56 6.02 5.24
C LEU A 252 -20.73 6.39 6.73
N GLU A 253 -21.80 7.13 7.06
CA GLU A 253 -22.41 7.01 8.38
C GLU A 253 -23.40 5.86 8.31
N LEU A 254 -23.00 4.67 8.76
CA LEU A 254 -23.91 3.64 9.27
C LEU A 254 -23.06 2.59 10.02
N LEU A 255 -22.57 2.97 11.20
CA LEU A 255 -22.49 2.05 12.31
C LEU A 255 -23.34 2.64 13.45
N PRO A 256 -24.27 1.87 14.05
CA PRO A 256 -25.13 2.39 15.08
C PRO A 256 -24.30 2.71 16.32
N SER A 257 -24.08 4.00 16.58
CA SER A 257 -23.78 4.50 17.92
C SER A 257 -25.07 4.51 18.73
N GLY A 258 -25.55 3.33 19.11
CA GLY A 258 -26.65 3.14 20.05
C GLY A 258 -26.12 2.63 21.37
N GLY A 259 -26.08 3.49 22.38
CA GLY A 259 -25.68 3.13 23.74
C GLY A 259 -25.50 4.35 24.63
N GLU A 260 -26.62 5.02 24.90
CA GLU A 260 -26.93 5.84 26.08
C GLU A 260 -25.75 6.22 26.99
N ARG A 261 -25.46 7.53 27.03
CA ARG A 261 -25.08 8.18 28.28
C ARG A 261 -25.94 9.42 28.44
N GLU A 262 -26.92 9.31 29.32
CA GLU A 262 -27.41 10.46 30.06
C GLU A 262 -26.21 11.19 30.66
N ALA A 263 -26.09 12.48 30.38
CA ALA A 263 -25.25 13.38 31.14
C ALA A 263 -26.09 14.62 31.45
N LEU A 264 -26.50 14.71 32.70
CA LEU A 264 -26.97 15.93 33.35
C LEU A 264 -25.83 16.98 33.42
N PRO A 265 -26.16 18.27 33.63
CA PRO A 265 -25.30 19.40 33.28
C PRO A 265 -24.30 19.75 34.38
N GLY A 266 -23.13 20.29 34.01
CA GLY A 266 -22.18 20.83 34.97
C GLY A 266 -20.86 21.28 34.36
N THR A 267 -20.80 22.56 33.98
CA THR A 267 -19.68 23.50 34.12
C THR A 267 -18.31 22.98 34.58
N PHE A 268 -17.22 23.33 33.87
CA PHE A 268 -16.29 24.43 34.24
C PHE A 268 -15.06 24.45 33.32
N TRP A 269 -14.60 25.67 33.02
CA TRP A 269 -13.35 26.01 32.35
C TRP A 269 -12.13 25.73 33.23
N ALA A 270 -11.06 25.21 32.62
CA ALA A 270 -9.65 25.62 32.81
C ALA A 270 -8.76 24.93 31.76
#